data_AF-A0A937BET8-F1
#
_entry.id   AF-A0A937BET8-F1
#
_cell.length_a   1.000
_cell.length_b   1.000
_cell.length_c   1.000
_cell.angle_alpha   90.00
_cell.angle_beta   90.00
_cell.angle_gamma   90.00
#
_symmetry.space_group_name_H-M   'P 1'
#
loop_
_entity.id
_entity.type
_entity.pdbx_description
1 polymer ?
#
loop_
_entity_poly.entity_id
_entity_poly.type
_entity_poly.pdbx_seq_one_letter_code
_entity_poly.pdbx_strand_id
1 'polypeptide(L)'
;MLTNLEYFIDTDPGFGMGSPLTLENDTNSIDSYLLPLDTINPGIHVLYIRGKDNAGNWSYTSRKLFYIRPGDETSNRLLTNLEYFIDTDPGVGMGPPLTLENDTNSIDSYLLPIDTINPGIHVLYVRGKDNAGNWSYTSRKLFYIRPGSETPNRLLTDLEYFIDTDPGFGLGIPLQLDNDTNSIALYDIALDTFTPGLHHLYVRGKDNQGNWGYTIVKPFTIYILGPIVYVDWDATEQTSAPHGQTLITDLNQR
;
A
#
# COMPACT_ATOMS: atom_id res chain seq x y z
N MET A 1 -7.69 -19.01 -1.49
CA MET A 1 -8.13 -18.48 -0.18
C MET A 1 -7.35 -19.19 0.90
N LEU A 2 -6.89 -18.45 1.89
CA LEU A 2 -6.22 -18.99 3.07
C LEU A 2 -7.25 -19.69 3.97
N THR A 3 -6.93 -20.87 4.47
CA THR A 3 -7.82 -21.67 5.35
C THR A 3 -7.27 -21.80 6.76
N ASN A 4 -5.95 -21.78 6.92
CA ASN A 4 -5.29 -21.79 8.21
C ASN A 4 -4.07 -20.88 8.19
N LEU A 5 -3.72 -20.39 9.38
CA LEU A 5 -2.50 -19.67 9.65
C LEU A 5 -1.93 -20.21 10.96
N GLU A 6 -0.63 -20.46 11.01
CA GLU A 6 0.04 -20.90 12.23
C GLU A 6 1.35 -20.15 12.43
N TYR A 7 1.75 -20.04 13.69
CA TYR A 7 3.03 -19.49 14.10
C TYR A 7 3.80 -20.43 15.03
N PHE A 8 5.11 -20.25 15.10
CA PHE A 8 5.98 -20.91 16.07
C PHE A 8 7.22 -20.05 16.34
N ILE A 9 7.86 -20.28 17.48
CA ILE A 9 9.07 -19.55 17.89
C ILE A 9 10.26 -20.51 17.89
N ASP A 10 11.34 -20.07 17.24
CA ASP A 10 12.66 -20.72 17.13
C ASP A 10 12.69 -22.08 16.40
N THR A 11 11.93 -23.07 16.87
CA THR A 11 11.95 -24.44 16.36
C THR A 11 10.67 -24.77 15.60
N ASP A 12 10.78 -25.25 14.36
CA ASP A 12 9.63 -25.69 13.55
C ASP A 12 9.04 -27.00 14.11
N PRO A 13 7.78 -27.01 14.57
CA PRO A 13 7.13 -28.22 15.07
C PRO A 13 6.64 -29.15 13.95
N GLY A 14 6.78 -28.74 12.69
CA GLY A 14 6.20 -29.40 11.52
C GLY A 14 4.84 -28.82 11.14
N PHE A 15 4.45 -29.07 9.89
CA PHE A 15 3.24 -28.48 9.29
C PHE A 15 1.95 -28.87 10.03
N GLY A 16 1.15 -27.87 10.42
CA GLY A 16 -0.12 -28.09 11.13
C GLY A 16 0.04 -28.34 12.62
N MET A 17 1.27 -28.24 13.14
CA MET A 17 1.62 -28.42 14.56
C MET A 17 2.02 -27.10 15.21
N GLY A 18 1.95 -25.98 14.49
CA GLY A 18 2.18 -24.65 15.04
C GLY A 18 0.99 -24.16 15.85
N SER A 19 1.20 -23.07 16.57
CA SER A 19 0.12 -22.37 17.27
C SER A 19 -0.80 -21.70 16.26
N PRO A 20 -2.12 -21.91 16.32
CA PRO A 20 -3.05 -21.36 15.34
C PRO A 20 -3.19 -19.85 15.49
N LEU A 21 -3.30 -19.14 14.36
CA LEU A 21 -3.70 -17.75 14.27
C LEU A 21 -5.08 -17.67 13.62
N THR A 22 -5.98 -16.92 14.24
CA THR A 22 -7.34 -16.73 13.73
C THR A 22 -7.30 -15.82 12.50
N LEU A 23 -7.95 -16.23 11.42
CA LEU A 23 -8.20 -15.37 10.27
C LEU A 23 -9.49 -14.60 10.54
N GLU A 24 -9.41 -13.28 10.66
CA GLU A 24 -10.61 -12.45 10.63
C GLU A 24 -11.12 -12.34 9.19
N ASN A 25 -12.44 -12.29 9.03
CA ASN A 25 -13.09 -12.53 7.74
C ASN A 25 -12.71 -11.49 6.66
N ASP A 26 -12.54 -12.01 5.44
CA ASP A 26 -12.58 -11.36 4.13
C ASP A 26 -11.38 -10.57 3.55
N THR A 27 -10.25 -10.38 4.23
CA THR A 27 -9.14 -9.61 3.61
C THR A 27 -7.84 -10.37 3.34
N ASN A 28 -7.68 -11.63 3.79
CA ASN A 28 -6.34 -12.27 3.85
C ASN A 28 -5.28 -11.38 4.54
N SER A 29 -5.68 -10.36 5.31
CA SER A 29 -4.79 -9.45 6.02
C SER A 29 -4.72 -9.85 7.50
N ILE A 30 -3.52 -9.80 8.06
CA ILE A 30 -3.30 -9.92 9.50
C ILE A 30 -2.86 -8.52 9.92
N ASP A 31 -3.80 -7.68 10.33
CA ASP A 31 -3.48 -6.29 10.65
C ASP A 31 -2.73 -6.21 11.99
N SER A 32 -3.10 -7.04 12.98
CA SER A 32 -2.30 -7.26 14.19
C SER A 32 -2.75 -8.51 14.96
N TYR A 33 -1.81 -9.21 15.60
CA TYR A 33 -2.12 -10.32 16.53
C TYR A 33 -1.24 -10.20 17.76
N LEU A 34 -1.83 -10.33 18.95
CA LEU A 34 -1.09 -10.37 20.21
C LEU A 34 -0.60 -11.79 20.46
N LEU A 35 0.70 -12.02 20.35
CA LEU A 35 1.30 -13.33 20.61
C LEU A 35 1.67 -13.42 22.10
N PRO A 36 1.23 -14.46 22.83
CA PRO A 36 1.72 -14.71 24.18
C PRO A 36 3.20 -15.10 24.11
N LEU A 37 4.04 -14.33 24.79
CA LEU A 37 5.50 -14.56 24.90
C LEU A 37 5.93 -14.79 26.36
N ASP A 38 4.98 -14.91 27.28
CA ASP A 38 5.14 -15.06 28.73
C ASP A 38 5.88 -16.35 29.16
N THR A 39 6.03 -17.29 28.23
CA THR A 39 6.73 -18.56 28.45
C THR A 39 8.11 -18.63 27.79
N ILE A 40 8.55 -17.55 27.13
CA ILE A 40 9.80 -17.52 26.38
C ILE A 40 10.89 -16.86 27.22
N ASN A 41 12.03 -17.54 27.35
CA ASN A 41 13.18 -17.03 28.09
C ASN A 41 13.76 -15.78 27.40
N PRO A 42 14.46 -14.90 28.14
CA PRO A 42 15.22 -13.80 27.55
C PRO A 42 16.24 -14.25 26.50
N GLY A 43 16.35 -13.50 25.41
CA GLY A 43 17.24 -13.87 24.32
C GLY A 43 16.79 -13.32 22.97
N ILE A 44 17.57 -13.67 21.94
CA ILE A 44 17.22 -13.41 20.54
C ILE A 44 16.38 -14.61 20.06
N HIS A 45 15.23 -14.31 19.49
CA HIS A 45 14.27 -15.29 19.00
C HIS A 45 13.86 -15.01 17.56
N VAL A 46 13.30 -16.03 16.92
CA VAL A 46 12.73 -15.93 15.58
C VAL A 46 11.27 -16.36 15.62
N LEU A 47 10.37 -15.44 15.28
CA LEU A 47 8.96 -15.75 15.01
C LEU A 47 8.85 -16.25 13.58
N TYR A 48 8.20 -17.39 13.40
CA TYR A 48 7.85 -17.95 12.10
C TYR A 48 6.34 -17.97 11.92
N ILE A 49 5.87 -17.65 10.71
CA ILE A 49 4.44 -17.69 10.34
C ILE A 49 4.31 -18.37 8.98
N ARG A 50 3.35 -19.29 8.84
CA ARG A 50 2.98 -19.87 7.54
C ARG A 50 1.48 -20.09 7.45
N GLY A 51 0.95 -20.00 6.24
CA GLY A 51 -0.48 -20.19 5.96
C GLY A 51 -0.73 -21.40 5.08
N LYS A 52 -1.91 -21.99 5.21
CA LYS A 52 -2.40 -23.09 4.37
C LYS A 52 -3.50 -22.60 3.45
N ASP A 53 -3.43 -22.92 2.18
CA ASP A 53 -4.49 -22.58 1.22
C ASP A 53 -5.64 -23.59 1.23
N ASN A 54 -6.70 -23.30 0.47
CA ASN A 54 -7.86 -24.18 0.33
C ASN A 54 -7.59 -25.46 -0.49
N ALA A 55 -6.44 -25.55 -1.17
CA ALA A 55 -5.97 -26.76 -1.84
C ALA A 55 -5.12 -27.64 -0.91
N GLY A 56 -4.87 -27.18 0.32
CA GLY A 56 -4.13 -27.89 1.34
C GLY A 56 -2.62 -27.65 1.32
N ASN A 57 -2.12 -26.74 0.48
CA ASN A 57 -0.71 -26.42 0.37
C ASN A 57 -0.31 -25.38 1.42
N TRP A 58 0.86 -25.56 2.01
CA TRP A 58 1.47 -24.58 2.90
C TRP A 58 2.29 -23.56 2.11
N SER A 59 2.22 -22.31 2.55
CA SER A 59 3.07 -21.23 2.06
C SER A 59 4.53 -21.45 2.47
N TYR A 60 5.41 -20.67 1.85
CA TYR A 60 6.72 -20.41 2.45
C TYR A 60 6.56 -19.82 3.85
N THR A 61 7.50 -20.14 4.73
CA THR A 61 7.50 -19.64 6.10
C THR A 61 8.14 -18.26 6.16
N SER A 62 7.33 -17.26 6.51
CA SER A 62 7.79 -15.91 6.83
C SER A 62 8.45 -15.92 8.20
N ARG A 63 9.51 -15.12 8.39
CA ARG A 63 10.23 -15.05 9.66
C ARG A 63 10.52 -13.62 10.09
N LYS A 64 10.50 -13.37 11.40
CA LYS A 64 10.82 -12.08 12.01
C LYS A 64 11.68 -12.27 13.26
N LEU A 65 12.83 -11.59 13.31
CA LEU A 65 13.70 -11.57 14.48
C LEU A 65 13.09 -10.67 15.57
N PHE A 66 13.18 -11.10 16.82
CA PHE A 66 12.86 -10.25 17.98
C PHE A 66 13.79 -10.58 19.16
N TYR A 67 13.82 -9.69 20.15
CA TYR A 67 14.66 -9.84 21.34
C TYR A 67 13.81 -9.63 22.58
N ILE A 68 13.84 -10.60 23.50
CA ILE A 68 13.26 -10.50 24.83
C ILE A 68 14.39 -10.09 25.78
N ARG A 69 14.23 -8.93 26.43
CA ARG A 69 15.19 -8.46 27.43
C ARG A 69 14.98 -9.25 28.73
N PRO A 70 16.05 -9.57 29.47
CA PRO A 70 15.92 -10.12 30.82
C PRO A 70 15.06 -9.23 31.72
N GLY A 71 14.04 -9.81 32.35
CA GLY A 71 13.05 -9.13 33.20
C GLY A 71 11.72 -8.79 32.52
N ASP A 72 11.58 -9.06 31.21
CA ASP A 72 10.35 -8.79 30.45
C ASP A 72 9.42 -10.00 30.35
N GLU A 73 9.91 -11.19 30.69
CA GLU A 73 9.20 -12.47 30.64
C GLU A 73 7.93 -12.55 31.51
N THR A 74 7.84 -11.75 32.58
CA THR A 74 6.68 -11.73 33.50
C THR A 74 5.97 -10.37 33.54
N SER A 75 6.34 -9.43 32.66
CA SER A 75 5.96 -8.04 32.81
C SER A 75 4.85 -7.66 31.83
N ASN A 76 3.69 -7.26 32.35
CA ASN A 76 2.63 -6.63 31.55
C ASN A 76 3.05 -5.17 31.22
N ARG A 77 4.13 -5.03 30.44
CA ARG A 77 4.68 -3.74 30.00
C ARG A 77 3.76 -3.18 28.94
N LEU A 78 2.91 -2.25 29.34
CA LEU A 78 2.03 -1.54 28.44
C LEU A 78 2.75 -0.31 27.91
N LEU A 79 2.60 -0.03 26.62
CA LEU A 79 3.09 1.19 26.00
C LEU A 79 2.23 2.35 26.52
N THR A 80 2.84 3.30 27.25
CA THR A 80 2.11 4.46 27.81
C THR A 80 2.35 5.74 27.05
N ASN A 81 3.49 5.86 26.37
CA ASN A 81 3.81 7.03 25.56
C ASN A 81 4.61 6.64 24.33
N LEU A 82 4.49 7.44 23.29
CA LEU A 82 5.36 7.44 22.13
C LEU A 82 5.88 8.86 21.93
N GLU A 83 7.11 8.98 21.46
CA GLU A 83 7.66 10.24 20.96
C GLU A 83 8.38 10.01 19.63
N TYR A 84 8.45 11.07 18.84
CA TYR A 84 9.14 11.07 17.56
C TYR A 84 10.15 12.21 17.45
N PHE A 85 11.06 12.10 16.49
CA PHE A 85 11.92 13.19 16.06
C PHE A 85 12.41 12.94 14.64
N ILE A 86 12.82 14.01 13.95
CA ILE A 86 13.32 13.94 12.58
C ILE A 86 14.78 14.40 12.59
N ASP A 87 15.65 13.53 12.05
CA ASP A 87 17.11 13.66 11.93
C ASP A 87 17.90 13.76 13.24
N THR A 88 17.57 14.70 14.13
CA THR A 88 18.32 14.97 15.36
C THR A 88 17.53 14.52 16.59
N ASP A 89 18.14 13.69 17.44
CA ASP A 89 17.54 13.24 18.70
C ASP A 89 17.58 14.38 19.73
N PRO A 90 16.42 14.87 20.23
CA PRO A 90 16.37 15.93 21.25
C PRO A 90 16.77 15.44 22.64
N GLY A 91 16.99 14.14 22.83
CA GLY A 91 17.19 13.50 24.12
C GLY A 91 15.93 12.79 24.60
N VAL A 92 16.10 11.77 25.45
CA VAL A 92 15.05 10.87 25.93
C VAL A 92 13.95 11.62 26.67
N GLY A 93 12.70 11.49 26.23
CA GLY A 93 11.53 12.17 26.80
C GLY A 93 11.40 13.65 26.45
N MET A 94 12.20 14.14 25.50
CA MET A 94 12.18 15.54 25.04
C MET A 94 11.60 15.69 23.62
N GLY A 95 11.20 14.60 22.98
CA GLY A 95 10.57 14.63 21.67
C GLY A 95 9.09 15.02 21.76
N PRO A 96 8.50 15.55 20.66
CA PRO A 96 7.06 15.72 20.58
C PRO A 96 6.34 14.37 20.78
N PRO A 97 5.27 14.34 21.59
CA PRO A 97 4.53 13.11 21.84
C PRO A 97 3.72 12.69 20.61
N LEU A 98 3.60 11.38 20.40
CA LEU A 98 2.57 10.79 19.55
C LEU A 98 1.43 10.32 20.43
N THR A 99 0.22 10.79 20.14
CA THR A 99 -0.98 10.33 20.84
C THR A 99 -1.32 8.92 20.40
N LEU A 100 -1.48 8.01 21.35
CA LEU A 100 -2.04 6.69 21.12
C LEU A 100 -3.56 6.85 20.99
N GLU A 101 -4.11 6.68 19.79
CA GLU A 101 -5.56 6.60 19.62
C GLU A 101 -6.02 5.18 19.93
N ASN A 102 -6.72 5.04 21.06
CA ASN A 102 -7.22 3.80 21.65
C ASN A 102 -6.15 2.96 22.37
N ASP A 103 -6.55 2.24 23.42
CA ASP A 103 -5.74 1.35 24.28
C ASP A 103 -5.04 0.18 23.52
N THR A 104 -5.06 0.21 22.19
CA THR A 104 -4.26 -0.67 21.35
C THR A 104 -2.82 -0.19 21.38
N ASN A 105 -1.88 -1.06 21.75
CA ASN A 105 -0.43 -0.81 21.72
C ASN A 105 0.13 -0.63 20.27
N SER A 106 -0.67 -0.10 19.33
CA SER A 106 -0.32 0.15 17.92
C SER A 106 -0.78 1.55 17.52
N ILE A 107 0.01 2.20 16.66
CA ILE A 107 -0.42 3.33 15.84
C ILE A 107 -0.33 2.86 14.41
N ASP A 108 -1.48 2.66 13.77
CA ASP A 108 -1.55 2.20 12.39
C ASP A 108 -1.24 3.33 11.40
N SER A 109 -1.64 4.56 11.74
CA SER A 109 -1.30 5.76 10.97
C SER A 109 -1.27 7.01 11.86
N TYR A 110 -0.31 7.90 11.58
CA TYR A 110 -0.21 9.22 12.22
C TYR A 110 0.25 10.25 11.20
N LEU A 111 -0.40 11.40 11.17
CA LEU A 111 -0.02 12.51 10.30
C LEU A 111 1.04 13.36 11.00
N LEU A 112 2.25 13.36 10.46
CA LEU A 112 3.36 14.17 10.96
C LEU A 112 3.43 15.49 10.19
N PRO A 113 3.50 16.65 10.88
CA PRO A 113 3.77 17.92 10.22
C PRO A 113 5.21 17.92 9.69
N ILE A 114 5.37 18.28 8.41
CA ILE A 114 6.67 18.38 7.72
C ILE A 114 6.90 19.76 7.09
N ASP A 115 6.00 20.71 7.34
CA ASP A 115 5.96 22.06 6.77
C ASP A 115 7.19 22.91 7.13
N THR A 116 7.86 22.58 8.23
CA THR A 116 9.07 23.28 8.68
C THR A 116 10.37 22.58 8.27
N ILE A 117 10.28 21.48 7.52
CA ILE A 117 11.42 20.64 7.16
C ILE A 117 11.84 20.93 5.73
N ASN A 118 13.12 21.21 5.53
CA ASN A 118 13.67 21.48 4.20
C ASN A 118 13.53 20.26 3.27
N PRO A 119 13.50 20.46 1.95
CA PRO A 119 13.60 19.36 1.00
C PRO A 119 14.87 18.54 1.17
N GLY A 120 14.77 17.23 1.02
CA GLY A 120 15.90 16.32 1.18
C GLY A 120 15.53 14.93 1.65
N ILE A 121 16.56 14.12 1.90
CA ILE A 121 16.43 12.81 2.54
C ILE A 121 16.47 13.02 4.06
N HIS A 122 15.47 12.49 4.75
CA HIS A 122 15.30 12.60 6.18
C HIS A 122 15.11 11.23 6.82
N VAL A 123 15.32 11.16 8.13
CA VAL A 123 15.08 9.97 8.93
C VAL A 123 14.10 10.31 10.04
N LEU A 124 12.94 9.65 10.00
CA LEU A 124 11.99 9.65 11.11
C LEU A 124 12.45 8.64 12.15
N TYR A 125 12.48 9.07 13.40
CA TYR A 125 12.75 8.24 14.56
C TYR A 125 11.54 8.20 15.48
N VAL A 126 11.26 7.03 16.05
CA VAL A 126 10.17 6.82 17.02
C VAL A 126 10.67 5.94 18.15
N ARG A 127 10.34 6.30 19.39
CA ARG A 127 10.56 5.43 20.55
C ARG A 127 9.37 5.49 21.50
N GLY A 128 9.16 4.40 22.23
CA GLY A 128 8.06 4.23 23.16
C GLY A 128 8.52 4.11 24.60
N LYS A 129 7.68 4.58 25.50
CA LYS A 129 7.85 4.45 26.95
C LYS A 129 6.79 3.49 27.48
N ASP A 130 7.21 2.60 28.37
CA ASP A 130 6.28 1.70 29.03
C ASP A 130 5.77 2.24 30.38
N ASN A 131 4.84 1.49 30.98
CA ASN A 131 4.30 1.74 32.32
C ASN A 131 5.32 1.60 33.46
N ALA A 132 6.50 1.03 33.22
CA ALA A 132 7.61 0.98 34.18
C ALA A 132 8.58 2.17 34.05
N GLY A 133 8.35 3.08 33.11
CA GLY A 133 9.15 4.27 32.89
C GLY A 133 10.35 4.11 31.96
N ASN A 134 10.53 2.94 31.38
CA ASN A 134 11.63 2.59 30.49
C ASN A 134 11.31 2.96 29.03
N TRP A 135 12.31 3.47 28.32
CA TRP A 135 12.22 3.74 26.90
C TRP A 135 12.72 2.56 26.06
N SER A 136 12.04 2.32 24.93
CA SER A 136 12.44 1.35 23.92
C SER A 136 13.70 1.80 23.19
N TYR A 137 14.27 0.89 22.39
CA TYR A 137 15.16 1.30 21.32
C TYR A 137 14.41 2.17 20.31
N THR A 138 15.15 3.07 19.66
CA THR A 138 14.60 3.98 18.64
C THR A 138 14.46 3.26 17.31
N SER A 139 13.22 3.13 16.85
CA SER A 139 12.90 2.69 15.48
C SER A 139 13.14 3.84 14.51
N ARG A 140 13.58 3.54 13.28
CA ARG A 140 13.85 4.57 12.27
C ARG A 140 13.30 4.22 10.90
N LYS A 141 12.90 5.23 10.13
CA LYS A 141 12.39 5.10 8.76
C LYS A 141 12.91 6.25 7.90
N LEU A 142 13.50 5.93 6.74
CA LEU A 142 13.90 6.93 5.77
C LEU A 142 12.68 7.45 4.99
N PHE A 143 12.69 8.74 4.69
CA PHE A 143 11.75 9.36 3.78
C PHE A 143 12.40 10.52 3.01
N TYR A 144 11.76 10.96 1.93
CA TYR A 144 12.25 12.04 1.08
C TYR A 144 11.18 13.13 0.97
N ILE A 145 11.54 14.36 1.34
CA ILE A 145 10.72 15.54 1.11
C ILE A 145 11.16 16.15 -0.21
N ARG A 146 10.22 16.21 -1.15
CA ARG A 146 10.48 16.85 -2.44
C ARG A 146 10.49 18.37 -2.28
N PRO A 147 11.32 19.10 -3.03
CA PRO A 147 11.18 20.56 -3.15
C PRO A 147 9.74 20.97 -3.50
N GLY A 148 9.19 21.90 -2.71
CA GLY A 148 7.81 22.36 -2.79
C GLY A 148 6.80 21.49 -2.05
N SER A 149 7.19 20.45 -1.29
CA SER A 149 6.28 19.68 -0.43
C SER A 149 6.11 20.28 0.98
N GLU A 150 6.96 21.24 1.34
CA GLU A 150 6.94 22.02 2.57
C GLU A 150 5.78 23.04 2.64
N THR A 151 5.07 23.28 1.54
CA THR A 151 3.95 24.24 1.49
C THR A 151 2.62 23.57 1.84
N PRO A 152 1.94 23.98 2.92
CA PRO A 152 0.56 23.55 3.20
C PRO A 152 -0.37 24.00 2.05
N ASN A 153 -1.40 23.21 1.75
CA ASN A 153 -2.44 23.51 0.73
C ASN A 153 -1.99 23.44 -0.75
N ARG A 154 -1.23 22.41 -1.12
CA ARG A 154 -1.06 22.04 -2.53
C ARG A 154 -2.36 21.46 -3.06
N LEU A 155 -3.06 22.24 -3.87
CA LEU A 155 -4.25 21.79 -4.59
C LEU A 155 -3.82 21.29 -5.97
N LEU A 156 -4.35 20.15 -6.37
CA LEU A 156 -4.22 19.64 -7.73
C LEU A 156 -5.03 20.56 -8.66
N THR A 157 -4.37 21.23 -9.60
CA THR A 157 -5.02 22.17 -10.54
C THR A 157 -5.17 21.61 -11.94
N ASP A 158 -4.27 20.72 -12.35
CA ASP A 158 -4.32 20.09 -13.66
C ASP A 158 -3.95 18.61 -13.55
N LEU A 159 -4.50 17.80 -14.44
CA LEU A 159 -4.10 16.41 -14.67
C LEU A 159 -3.87 16.22 -16.16
N GLU A 160 -2.86 15.43 -16.52
CA GLU A 160 -2.66 14.99 -17.89
C GLU A 160 -2.30 13.51 -17.95
N TYR A 161 -2.62 12.89 -19.08
CA TYR A 161 -2.21 11.51 -19.39
C TYR A 161 -1.52 11.41 -20.75
N PHE A 162 -0.77 10.33 -20.94
CA PHE A 162 -0.20 9.92 -22.22
C PHE A 162 -0.01 8.40 -22.26
N ILE A 163 0.11 7.83 -23.46
CA ILE A 163 0.34 6.40 -23.65
C ILE A 163 1.73 6.20 -24.25
N ASP A 164 2.52 5.34 -23.61
CA ASP A 164 3.88 4.90 -23.97
C ASP A 164 4.96 5.99 -24.02
N THR A 165 4.79 7.03 -24.83
CA THR A 165 5.79 8.09 -25.06
C THR A 165 5.42 9.34 -24.27
N ASP A 166 6.32 9.80 -23.39
CA ASP A 166 6.13 11.06 -22.64
C ASP A 166 6.31 12.26 -23.57
N PRO A 167 5.27 13.09 -23.78
CA PRO A 167 5.36 14.28 -24.63
C PRO A 167 6.09 15.45 -23.93
N GLY A 168 6.42 15.31 -22.64
CA GLY A 168 6.91 16.39 -21.79
C GLY A 168 5.79 17.08 -20.99
N PHE A 169 6.17 17.72 -19.89
CA PHE A 169 5.24 18.31 -18.93
C PHE A 169 4.34 19.39 -19.55
N GLY A 170 3.02 19.24 -19.39
CA GLY A 170 2.03 20.17 -19.95
C GLY A 170 1.73 19.97 -21.43
N LEU A 171 2.27 18.91 -22.03
CA LEU A 171 2.05 18.51 -23.41
C LEU A 171 1.29 17.19 -23.52
N GLY A 172 0.83 16.65 -22.39
CA GLY A 172 -0.06 15.49 -22.36
C GLY A 172 -1.50 15.83 -22.72
N ILE A 173 -2.34 14.80 -22.77
CA ILE A 173 -3.78 14.96 -22.99
C ILE A 173 -4.41 15.36 -21.64
N PRO A 174 -5.11 16.50 -21.55
CA PRO A 174 -5.67 16.96 -20.28
C PRO A 174 -6.80 16.05 -19.79
N LEU A 175 -6.80 15.76 -18.49
CA LEU A 175 -7.90 15.14 -17.77
C LEU A 175 -8.65 16.20 -16.98
N GLN A 176 -9.98 16.12 -17.00
CA GLN A 176 -10.81 16.98 -16.17
C GLN A 176 -10.77 16.48 -14.71
N LEU A 177 -10.61 17.42 -13.78
CA LEU A 177 -10.74 17.18 -12.35
C LEU A 177 -12.22 17.21 -12.00
N ASP A 178 -12.72 16.13 -11.39
CA ASP A 178 -14.02 16.16 -10.73
C ASP A 178 -13.84 16.81 -9.36
N ASN A 179 -14.45 17.98 -9.17
CA ASN A 179 -14.28 18.80 -7.97
C ASN A 179 -14.87 18.15 -6.71
N ASP A 180 -15.69 17.10 -6.87
CA ASP A 180 -16.54 16.61 -5.78
C ASP A 180 -16.02 15.32 -5.13
N THR A 181 -15.02 14.63 -5.71
CA THR A 181 -14.69 13.26 -5.28
C THR A 181 -13.20 12.93 -5.11
N ASN A 182 -12.25 13.83 -5.40
CA ASN A 182 -10.83 13.46 -5.55
C ASN A 182 -10.65 12.25 -6.50
N SER A 183 -11.64 11.97 -7.35
CA SER A 183 -11.66 10.84 -8.26
C SER A 183 -11.45 11.34 -9.68
N ILE A 184 -10.68 10.58 -10.45
CA ILE A 184 -10.48 10.85 -11.86
C ILE A 184 -11.57 10.05 -12.58
N ALA A 185 -12.58 10.74 -13.11
CA ALA A 185 -13.49 10.13 -14.06
C ALA A 185 -12.67 9.86 -15.35
N LEU A 186 -12.23 8.61 -15.54
CA LEU A 186 -11.64 8.18 -16.79
C LEU A 186 -12.71 8.22 -17.87
N TYR A 187 -12.64 9.24 -18.71
CA TYR A 187 -13.38 9.29 -19.98
C TYR A 187 -12.84 8.24 -20.95
N ASP A 188 -13.66 7.86 -21.93
CA ASP A 188 -13.30 6.92 -23.00
C ASP A 188 -11.99 7.36 -23.68
N ILE A 189 -10.91 6.63 -23.43
CA ILE A 189 -9.62 6.83 -24.12
C ILE A 189 -9.73 6.11 -25.47
N ALA A 190 -9.62 6.86 -26.56
CA ALA A 190 -9.57 6.26 -27.90
C ALA A 190 -8.28 5.46 -28.07
N LEU A 191 -8.41 4.15 -28.32
CA LEU A 191 -7.30 3.21 -28.49
C LEU A 191 -7.18 2.66 -29.92
N ASP A 192 -8.04 3.13 -30.82
CA ASP A 192 -8.20 2.65 -32.20
C ASP A 192 -6.95 2.82 -33.08
N THR A 193 -6.06 3.74 -32.70
CA THR A 193 -4.79 4.00 -33.40
C THR A 193 -3.60 3.20 -32.85
N PHE A 194 -3.75 2.48 -31.75
CA PHE A 194 -2.67 1.72 -31.13
C PHE A 194 -2.60 0.29 -31.67
N THR A 195 -1.38 -0.21 -31.82
CA THR A 195 -1.16 -1.60 -32.22
C THR A 195 -1.58 -2.56 -31.11
N PRO A 196 -1.92 -3.81 -31.43
CA PRO A 196 -2.10 -4.84 -30.41
C PRO A 196 -0.80 -5.09 -29.64
N GLY A 197 -0.89 -5.24 -28.32
CA GLY A 197 0.27 -5.44 -27.47
C GLY A 197 0.15 -4.84 -26.07
N LEU A 198 1.25 -4.88 -25.32
CA LEU A 198 1.39 -4.26 -24.01
C LEU A 198 1.66 -2.77 -24.18
N HIS A 199 0.84 -1.95 -23.53
CA HIS A 199 0.93 -0.49 -23.48
C HIS A 199 0.96 0.00 -22.04
N HIS A 200 1.41 1.22 -21.84
CA HIS A 200 1.47 1.87 -20.54
C HIS A 200 0.70 3.19 -20.58
N LEU A 201 -0.31 3.30 -19.71
CA LEU A 201 -0.98 4.57 -19.43
C LEU A 201 -0.21 5.30 -18.34
N TYR A 202 0.20 6.52 -18.61
CA TYR A 202 0.87 7.39 -17.66
C TYR A 202 -0.05 8.55 -17.30
N VAL A 203 -0.14 8.88 -16.01
CA VAL A 203 -0.93 10.00 -15.49
C VAL A 203 -0.06 10.82 -14.54
N ARG A 204 -0.08 12.15 -14.69
CA ARG A 204 0.58 13.07 -13.76
C ARG A 204 -0.27 14.30 -13.50
N GLY A 205 -0.12 14.85 -12.30
CA GLY A 205 -0.86 16.04 -11.85
C GLY A 205 0.06 17.24 -11.65
N LYS A 206 -0.50 18.44 -11.78
CA LYS A 206 0.17 19.71 -11.49
C LYS A 206 -0.53 20.39 -10.33
N ASP A 207 0.24 20.99 -9.43
CA ASP A 207 -0.31 21.75 -8.31
C ASP A 207 -0.54 23.24 -8.62
N ASN A 208 -1.19 23.92 -7.68
CA ASN A 208 -1.42 25.36 -7.67
C ASN A 208 -0.14 26.22 -7.58
N GLN A 209 1.05 25.62 -7.47
CA GLN A 209 2.36 26.28 -7.50
C GLN A 209 3.10 26.05 -8.81
N GLY A 210 2.50 25.32 -9.75
CA GLY A 210 3.06 25.05 -11.06
C GLY A 210 3.92 23.78 -11.15
N ASN A 211 4.03 23.01 -10.07
CA ASN A 211 4.90 21.84 -10.00
C ASN A 211 4.15 20.58 -10.44
N TRP A 212 4.77 19.81 -11.35
CA TRP A 212 4.27 18.50 -11.75
C TRP A 212 4.67 17.42 -10.75
N GLY A 213 3.73 16.60 -10.31
CA GLY A 213 3.89 15.44 -9.42
C GLY A 213 4.61 14.25 -10.07
N TYR A 214 4.66 13.14 -9.32
CA TYR A 214 5.13 11.86 -9.89
C TYR A 214 4.18 11.40 -11.00
N THR A 215 4.75 10.75 -12.00
CA THR A 215 3.96 10.09 -13.04
C THR A 215 3.60 8.69 -12.58
N ILE A 216 2.30 8.44 -12.41
CA ILE A 216 1.75 7.13 -12.09
C ILE A 216 1.64 6.36 -13.42
N VAL A 217 2.07 5.11 -13.43
CA VAL A 217 1.99 4.24 -14.61
C VAL A 217 1.07 3.05 -14.34
N LYS A 218 0.22 2.73 -15.31
CA LYS A 218 -0.65 1.55 -15.30
C LYS A 218 -0.50 0.79 -16.64
N PRO A 219 0.01 -0.45 -16.63
CA PRO A 219 0.07 -1.26 -17.84
C PRO A 219 -1.33 -1.72 -18.25
N PHE A 220 -1.55 -1.84 -19.56
CA PHE A 220 -2.75 -2.44 -20.16
C PHE A 220 -2.40 -3.17 -21.46
N THR A 221 -3.27 -4.07 -21.92
CA THR A 221 -3.03 -4.83 -23.16
C THR A 221 -4.16 -4.59 -24.14
N ILE A 222 -3.81 -4.22 -25.37
CA ILE A 222 -4.74 -4.13 -26.49
C ILE A 222 -4.74 -5.45 -27.23
N TYR A 223 -5.93 -6.03 -27.39
CA TYR A 223 -6.12 -7.26 -28.16
C TYR A 223 -6.66 -6.94 -29.55
N ILE A 224 -6.28 -7.78 -30.52
CA ILE A 224 -6.99 -7.83 -31.81
C ILE A 224 -8.31 -8.54 -31.52
N LEU A 225 -9.43 -7.84 -31.68
CA LEU A 225 -10.69 -8.55 -31.90
C LEU A 225 -10.59 -9.18 -33.29
N GLY A 226 -10.48 -10.51 -33.35
CA GLY A 226 -10.58 -11.23 -34.62
C GLY A 226 -11.89 -10.89 -35.34
N PRO A 227 -11.99 -11.11 -36.66
CA PRO A 227 -13.23 -10.81 -37.38
C PRO A 227 -14.40 -11.54 -36.69
N ILE A 228 -15.38 -10.77 -36.23
CA ILE A 228 -16.65 -11.32 -35.77
C ILE A 228 -17.34 -11.87 -37.02
N VAL A 229 -17.31 -13.19 -37.20
CA VAL A 229 -18.09 -13.86 -38.23
C VAL A 229 -19.52 -13.95 -37.71
N TYR A 230 -20.40 -13.07 -38.21
CA TYR A 230 -21.83 -13.29 -38.09
C TYR A 230 -22.18 -14.45 -39.04
N VAL A 231 -22.49 -15.62 -38.48
CA VAL A 231 -23.22 -16.65 -39.23
C VAL A 231 -24.69 -16.25 -39.12
N ASP A 232 -25.16 -15.48 -40.10
CA ASP A 232 -26.60 -15.31 -40.29
C ASP A 232 -27.14 -16.61 -40.90
N TRP A 233 -28.10 -17.24 -40.22
CA TRP A 233 -28.86 -18.35 -40.78
C TRP A 233 -30.22 -17.83 -41.24
N ASP A 234 -30.20 -16.88 -42.17
CA ASP A 234 -31.33 -16.66 -43.04
C ASP A 234 -30.86 -16.35 -44.47
N ALA A 235 -31.30 -17.17 -45.40
CA ALA A 235 -30.92 -17.11 -46.79
C ALA A 235 -31.93 -16.22 -47.53
N THR A 236 -31.65 -14.93 -47.67
CA THR A 236 -32.09 -14.13 -48.82
C THR A 236 -31.18 -12.92 -49.03
N GLU A 237 -30.68 -12.77 -50.27
CA GLU A 237 -29.70 -11.78 -50.71
C GLU A 237 -30.22 -10.32 -50.63
N GLN A 238 -29.39 -9.37 -50.15
CA GLN A 238 -28.82 -8.27 -50.94
C GLN A 238 -28.16 -7.15 -50.09
N THR A 239 -26.87 -6.95 -50.34
CA THR A 239 -26.09 -5.69 -50.39
C THR A 239 -26.41 -4.53 -49.43
N SER A 240 -25.55 -4.30 -48.44
CA SER A 240 -24.79 -3.04 -48.21
C SER A 240 -24.10 -3.04 -46.83
N ALA A 241 -22.84 -2.59 -46.78
CA ALA A 241 -22.15 -2.19 -45.55
C ALA A 241 -22.16 -0.65 -45.45
N PRO A 242 -21.73 -0.01 -44.35
CA PRO A 242 -21.43 -0.48 -42.99
C PRO A 242 -22.15 0.36 -41.90
N HIS A 243 -22.17 -0.05 -40.64
CA HIS A 243 -22.09 0.90 -39.50
C HIS A 243 -21.65 0.15 -38.23
N GLY A 244 -20.58 0.66 -37.61
CA GLY A 244 -19.95 0.06 -36.44
C GLY A 244 -20.79 0.15 -35.17
N GLN A 245 -20.63 -0.85 -34.29
CA GLN A 245 -20.97 -0.75 -32.89
C GLN A 245 -19.91 -1.51 -32.08
N THR A 246 -19.29 -0.80 -31.13
CA THR A 246 -18.44 -1.40 -30.10
C THR A 246 -19.33 -1.72 -28.90
N LEU A 247 -19.42 -3.00 -28.55
CA LEU A 247 -20.06 -3.46 -27.32
C LEU A 247 -19.07 -3.27 -26.16
N ILE A 248 -19.44 -2.46 -25.17
CA ILE A 248 -18.82 -2.49 -23.84
C ILE A 248 -19.56 -3.58 -23.06
N THR A 249 -18.88 -4.65 -22.66
CA THR A 249 -19.38 -5.52 -21.60
C THR A 249 -18.65 -5.20 -20.30
N ASP A 250 -19.45 -4.85 -19.30
CA ASP A 250 -19.14 -4.58 -17.90
C ASP A 250 -17.90 -5.28 -17.34
N LEU A 251 -17.13 -4.51 -16.57
CA LEU A 251 -16.33 -5.03 -15.45
C LEU A 251 -16.70 -4.22 -14.20
N ASN A 252 -17.92 -4.48 -13.71
CA ASN A 252 -18.15 -4.53 -12.28
C ASN A 252 -17.60 -5.87 -11.75
N GLN A 253 -17.05 -5.83 -10.53
CA GLN A 253 -16.51 -6.92 -9.71
C GLN A 253 -15.04 -7.27 -10.04
N ARG A 254 -14.05 -7.08 -9.16
CA ARG A 254 -13.98 -6.93 -7.69
C ARG A 254 -12.89 -5.93 -7.32
#